data_AF-A0A7Y2C638-F1
#
_entry.id   AF-A0A7Y2C638-F1
#
_cell.length_a   1.000
_cell.length_b   1.000
_cell.length_c   1.000
_cell.angle_alpha   90.00
_cell.angle_beta   90.00
_cell.angle_gamma   90.00
#
_symmetry.space_group_name_H-M   'P 1'
#
loop_
_entity.id
_entity.type
_entity.pdbx_description
1 polymer ?
#
loop_
_entity_poly.entity_id
_entity_poly.type
_entity_poly.pdbx_seq_one_letter_code
_entity_poly.pdbx_strand_id
1 'polypeptide(L)'
;ALQIEETANPTLAGIDYKFDVFDNPNELRRRIVELNRQSNKARMVAGYCWDWKGKKSPDIEDVQIPEQGFSMRWNLDKDGPLWLVSPDSVAEIGCIHTCQGLELDYIGVVIGKDLVIRDGRVVTDGSKRSSQDRSIHGFKPMLKADPETARAVADRIIKNTYRTLMTRGQKGCFVFCMDPETNEYFRQFVEYSHAETTWLEAAEPSNHRKPPASED
;
A
#
# COMPACT_ATOMS: atom_id res chain seq x y z
N ALA A 1 5.16 -0.19 -10.80
CA ALA A 1 5.40 0.51 -9.52
C ALA A 1 6.61 -0.02 -8.73
N LEU A 2 6.60 -1.27 -8.23
CA LEU A 2 7.62 -1.74 -7.25
C LEU A 2 8.89 -2.39 -7.83
N GLN A 3 9.03 -2.46 -9.16
CA GLN A 3 10.26 -2.95 -9.84
C GLN A 3 10.73 -4.34 -9.37
N ILE A 4 9.78 -5.26 -9.13
CA ILE A 4 10.07 -6.62 -8.62
C ILE A 4 10.32 -7.60 -9.79
N GLU A 5 9.65 -7.43 -10.95
CA GLU A 5 9.92 -8.02 -12.28
C GLU A 5 9.21 -7.16 -13.36
N GLU A 6 9.49 -7.38 -14.66
CA GLU A 6 8.72 -6.80 -15.78
C GLU A 6 7.25 -7.26 -15.68
N THR A 7 6.34 -6.32 -15.41
CA THR A 7 4.91 -6.61 -15.32
C THR A 7 4.36 -6.98 -16.70
N ALA A 8 3.94 -8.24 -16.87
CA ALA A 8 3.41 -8.82 -18.12
C ALA A 8 2.05 -8.26 -18.57
N ASN A 9 1.47 -7.29 -17.85
CA ASN A 9 0.28 -6.58 -18.30
C ASN A 9 0.26 -5.16 -17.70
N PRO A 10 0.63 -4.11 -18.47
CA PRO A 10 0.68 -2.74 -17.97
C PRO A 10 -0.70 -2.07 -17.89
N THR A 11 -1.74 -2.67 -18.50
CA THR A 11 -3.05 -2.02 -18.66
C THR A 11 -4.09 -2.53 -17.66
N LEU A 12 -4.67 -1.60 -16.89
CA LEU A 12 -5.86 -1.79 -16.04
C LEU A 12 -7.19 -1.74 -16.84
N ALA A 13 -7.13 -1.80 -18.18
CA ALA A 13 -8.30 -1.67 -19.04
C ALA A 13 -9.38 -2.70 -18.66
N GLY A 14 -10.55 -2.21 -18.21
CA GLY A 14 -11.70 -3.01 -17.80
C GLY A 14 -11.82 -3.35 -16.31
N ILE A 15 -10.88 -2.93 -15.46
CA ILE A 15 -10.97 -3.06 -14.00
C ILE A 15 -11.11 -1.65 -13.38
N ASP A 16 -12.24 -1.35 -12.75
CA ASP A 16 -12.43 -0.11 -11.96
C ASP A 16 -11.64 -0.20 -10.64
N TYR A 17 -10.31 -0.21 -10.77
CA TYR A 17 -9.36 -0.21 -9.66
C TYR A 17 -8.92 1.20 -9.35
N LYS A 18 -9.28 1.70 -8.17
CA LYS A 18 -8.95 3.06 -7.74
C LYS A 18 -7.59 3.09 -7.05
N PHE A 19 -6.68 3.89 -7.59
CA PHE A 19 -5.38 4.10 -6.98
C PHE A 19 -5.11 5.59 -6.82
N ASP A 20 -5.13 6.09 -5.58
CA ASP A 20 -4.87 7.51 -5.28
C ASP A 20 -3.74 7.67 -4.26
N VAL A 21 -3.09 8.84 -4.32
CA VAL A 21 -1.98 9.21 -3.46
C VAL A 21 -2.38 10.41 -2.60
N PHE A 22 -2.14 10.32 -1.29
CA PHE A 22 -2.48 11.34 -0.31
C PHE A 22 -1.23 12.05 0.20
N ASP A 23 -1.34 13.36 0.44
CA ASP A 23 -0.27 14.16 1.08
C ASP A 23 -0.31 14.11 2.61
N ASN A 24 -1.44 13.68 3.17
CA ASN A 24 -1.63 13.60 4.62
C ASN A 24 -2.17 12.23 5.04
N PRO A 25 -1.52 11.52 5.97
CA PRO A 25 -1.98 10.21 6.43
C PRO A 25 -3.33 10.28 7.17
N ASN A 26 -3.71 11.45 7.72
CA ASN A 26 -5.04 11.65 8.30
C ASN A 26 -6.14 11.74 7.25
N GLU A 27 -5.85 12.25 6.05
CA GLU A 27 -6.79 12.25 4.92
C GLU A 27 -7.01 10.84 4.40
N LEU A 28 -5.91 10.10 4.24
CA LEU A 28 -5.95 8.67 3.92
C LEU A 28 -6.81 7.90 4.94
N ARG A 29 -6.58 8.12 6.24
CA ARG A 29 -7.38 7.52 7.32
C ARG A 29 -8.87 7.88 7.20
N ARG A 30 -9.20 9.16 6.99
CA ARG A 30 -10.60 9.60 6.82
C ARG A 30 -11.26 8.90 5.63
N ARG A 31 -10.55 8.79 4.51
CA ARG A 31 -11.04 8.11 3.31
C ARG A 31 -11.34 6.63 3.56
N ILE A 32 -10.43 5.93 4.23
CA ILE A 32 -10.62 4.52 4.59
C ILE A 32 -11.80 4.33 5.54
N VAL A 33 -11.94 5.18 6.57
CA VAL A 33 -13.07 5.12 7.51
C VAL A 33 -14.39 5.34 6.77
N GLU A 34 -14.46 6.30 5.84
CA GLU A 34 -15.65 6.55 5.03
C GLU A 34 -16.03 5.33 4.18
N LEU A 35 -15.07 4.75 3.46
CA LEU A 35 -15.30 3.56 2.65
C LEU A 35 -15.68 2.35 3.51
N ASN A 36 -15.09 2.23 4.71
CA ASN A 36 -15.39 1.14 5.61
C ASN A 36 -16.85 1.16 6.10
N ARG A 37 -17.46 2.33 6.26
CA ARG A 37 -18.88 2.45 6.68
C ARG A 37 -19.85 1.80 5.71
N GLN A 38 -19.45 1.59 4.45
CA GLN A 38 -20.33 1.03 3.41
C GLN A 38 -20.42 -0.50 3.48
N SER A 39 -19.30 -1.19 3.71
CA SER A 39 -19.23 -2.65 3.60
C SER A 39 -18.39 -3.33 4.69
N ASN A 40 -17.82 -2.58 5.63
CA ASN A 40 -16.83 -3.04 6.61
C ASN A 40 -15.61 -3.75 5.98
N LYS A 41 -15.27 -3.42 4.74
CA LYS A 41 -14.17 -4.04 3.98
C LYS A 41 -13.08 -3.03 3.58
N ALA A 42 -12.79 -2.05 4.43
CA ALA A 42 -11.67 -1.14 4.21
C ALA A 42 -10.78 -1.04 5.45
N ARG A 43 -9.45 -1.15 5.29
CA ARG A 43 -8.50 -1.11 6.42
C ARG A 43 -7.27 -0.26 6.11
N MET A 44 -6.73 0.35 7.17
CA MET A 44 -5.41 0.96 7.16
C MET A 44 -4.35 -0.11 7.44
N VAL A 45 -3.22 -0.03 6.74
CA VAL A 45 -2.05 -0.89 6.94
C VAL A 45 -0.75 -0.13 6.78
N ALA A 46 0.33 -0.65 7.36
CA ALA A 46 1.66 -0.05 7.28
C ALA A 46 2.77 -1.10 7.19
N GLY A 47 3.91 -0.69 6.64
CA GLY A 47 5.17 -1.44 6.74
C GLY A 47 5.75 -1.42 8.16
N TYR A 48 6.79 -2.22 8.42
CA TYR A 48 7.36 -2.39 9.76
C TYR A 48 8.37 -1.31 10.16
N CYS A 49 8.08 -0.03 9.93
CA CYS A 49 8.94 1.08 10.37
C CYS A 49 8.78 1.46 11.86
N TRP A 50 7.74 0.96 12.55
CA TRP A 50 7.39 1.37 13.91
C TRP A 50 7.42 0.19 14.89
N ASP A 51 7.92 0.46 16.09
CA ASP A 51 7.94 -0.49 17.21
C ASP A 51 6.54 -0.75 17.78
N TRP A 52 6.33 -1.94 18.36
CA TRP A 52 5.10 -2.31 19.06
C TRP A 52 5.18 -1.97 20.54
N LYS A 53 4.95 -0.71 20.87
CA LYS A 53 5.00 -0.20 22.25
C LYS A 53 3.71 -0.49 23.02
N GLY A 54 2.57 -0.49 22.34
CA GLY A 54 1.22 -0.65 22.90
C GLY A 54 0.76 -2.08 23.15
N LYS A 55 1.62 -3.09 22.94
CA LYS A 55 1.27 -4.50 23.17
C LYS A 55 0.72 -4.77 24.57
N LYS A 56 1.22 -4.05 25.59
CA LYS A 56 0.77 -4.19 26.99
C LYS A 56 -0.10 -3.03 27.48
N SER A 57 -0.33 -2.02 26.64
CA SER A 57 -0.96 -0.76 27.05
C SER A 57 -1.81 -0.23 25.90
N PRO A 58 -3.15 -0.40 25.97
CA PRO A 58 -4.08 0.02 24.92
C PRO A 58 -4.04 1.51 24.57
N ASP A 59 -3.58 2.34 25.52
CA ASP A 59 -3.51 3.80 25.37
C ASP A 59 -2.30 4.28 24.56
N ILE A 60 -1.42 3.37 24.16
CA ILE A 60 -0.24 3.70 23.37
C ILE A 60 -0.56 3.54 21.89
N GLU A 61 -0.40 4.63 21.15
CA GLU A 61 -0.41 4.62 19.69
C GLU A 61 1.00 4.35 19.15
N ASP A 62 1.14 3.34 18.31
CA ASP A 62 2.44 2.79 17.91
C ASP A 62 3.00 3.45 16.65
N VAL A 63 2.16 3.53 15.61
CA VAL A 63 2.51 4.11 14.32
C VAL A 63 2.34 5.60 14.41
N GLN A 64 3.43 6.31 14.62
CA GLN A 64 3.44 7.75 14.82
C GLN A 64 4.19 8.46 13.69
N ILE A 65 3.58 9.54 13.18
CA ILE A 65 4.17 10.48 12.23
C ILE A 65 3.94 11.89 12.82
N PRO A 66 4.77 12.31 13.79
CA PRO A 66 4.55 13.54 14.55
C PRO A 66 4.43 14.79 13.69
N GLU A 67 5.23 14.88 12.61
CA GLU A 67 5.21 15.99 11.65
C GLU A 67 3.85 16.15 10.94
N GLN A 68 3.02 15.11 10.91
CA GLN A 68 1.67 15.11 10.33
C GLN A 68 0.57 15.08 11.40
N GLY A 69 0.93 15.11 12.69
CA GLY A 69 -0.01 14.90 13.79
C GLY A 69 -0.79 13.59 13.66
N PHE A 70 -0.15 12.54 13.12
CA PHE A 70 -0.78 11.25 12.88
C PHE A 70 -0.28 10.19 13.85
N SER A 71 -1.23 9.39 14.33
CA SER A 71 -0.97 8.28 15.20
C SER A 71 -2.07 7.23 15.05
N MET A 72 -1.67 5.96 15.09
CA MET A 72 -2.56 4.80 15.10
C MET A 72 -1.93 3.65 15.90
N ARG A 73 -2.78 2.83 16.53
CA ARG A 73 -2.35 1.65 17.27
C ARG A 73 -2.21 0.44 16.34
N TRP A 74 -1.15 -0.36 16.52
CA TRP A 74 -1.02 -1.65 15.84
C TRP A 74 -2.08 -2.64 16.32
N ASN A 75 -2.53 -3.50 15.41
CA ASN A 75 -3.64 -4.43 15.63
C ASN A 75 -3.31 -5.74 16.40
N LEU A 76 -2.57 -5.66 17.50
CA LEU A 76 -1.71 -6.78 17.89
C LEU A 76 -2.29 -8.01 18.60
N ASP A 77 -3.49 -8.01 19.19
CA ASP A 77 -3.74 -9.07 20.21
C ASP A 77 -5.14 -9.69 20.26
N LYS A 78 -6.10 -9.32 19.41
CA LYS A 78 -7.48 -9.80 19.61
C LYS A 78 -7.95 -10.92 18.68
N ASP A 79 -7.65 -10.86 17.39
CA ASP A 79 -8.58 -11.49 16.45
C ASP A 79 -7.94 -12.31 15.31
N GLY A 80 -6.61 -12.27 15.10
CA GLY A 80 -5.99 -12.97 13.97
C GLY A 80 -6.69 -12.59 12.64
N PRO A 81 -7.16 -13.54 11.81
CA PRO A 81 -7.96 -13.24 10.62
C PRO A 81 -9.28 -12.49 10.93
N LEU A 82 -9.86 -12.65 12.13
CA LEU A 82 -11.11 -11.99 12.52
C LEU A 82 -10.95 -10.46 12.66
N TRP A 83 -9.71 -9.95 12.76
CA TRP A 83 -9.47 -8.51 12.84
C TRP A 83 -10.04 -7.80 11.61
N LEU A 84 -9.87 -8.39 10.43
CA LEU A 84 -10.36 -7.86 9.16
C LEU A 84 -11.88 -7.70 9.09
N VAL A 85 -12.65 -8.42 9.92
CA VAL A 85 -14.12 -8.36 9.93
C VAL A 85 -14.68 -7.67 11.18
N SER A 86 -13.85 -7.41 12.20
CA SER A 86 -14.27 -6.69 13.40
C SER A 86 -14.65 -5.24 13.05
N PRO A 87 -15.84 -4.73 13.45
CA PRO A 87 -16.26 -3.37 13.12
C PRO A 87 -15.31 -2.28 13.65
N ASP A 88 -14.71 -2.50 14.82
CA ASP A 88 -13.87 -1.51 15.51
C ASP A 88 -12.43 -1.49 14.98
N SER A 89 -12.01 -2.54 14.28
CA SER A 89 -10.65 -2.69 13.75
C SER A 89 -10.23 -1.60 12.75
N VAL A 90 -11.19 -0.87 12.16
CA VAL A 90 -10.90 0.27 11.26
C VAL A 90 -10.18 1.42 11.99
N ALA A 91 -10.29 1.49 13.32
CA ALA A 91 -9.55 2.45 14.14
C ALA A 91 -8.08 2.04 14.39
N GLU A 92 -7.71 0.81 14.05
CA GLU A 92 -6.37 0.25 14.19
C GLU A 92 -5.66 0.19 12.83
N ILE A 93 -4.33 0.05 12.85
CA ILE A 93 -3.52 -0.15 11.66
C ILE A 93 -2.95 -1.55 11.61
N GLY A 94 -3.18 -2.23 10.48
CA GLY A 94 -2.76 -3.60 10.23
C GLY A 94 -1.34 -3.71 9.67
N CYS A 95 -0.81 -4.92 9.66
CA CYS A 95 0.48 -5.24 9.07
C CYS A 95 0.39 -6.42 8.11
N ILE A 96 1.50 -6.78 7.47
CA ILE A 96 1.53 -7.83 6.43
C ILE A 96 0.91 -9.16 6.90
N HIS A 97 1.13 -9.55 8.16
CA HIS A 97 0.62 -10.80 8.72
C HIS A 97 -0.89 -10.80 8.95
N THR A 98 -1.47 -9.63 9.21
CA THR A 98 -2.91 -9.53 9.49
C THR A 98 -3.73 -9.28 8.24
N CYS A 99 -3.07 -9.09 7.10
CA CYS A 99 -3.69 -9.08 5.78
C CYS A 99 -3.68 -10.47 5.12
N GLN A 100 -3.36 -11.55 5.84
CA GLN A 100 -3.33 -12.90 5.28
C GLN A 100 -4.70 -13.59 5.42
N GLY A 101 -5.31 -13.97 4.30
CA GLY A 101 -6.46 -14.88 4.28
C GLY A 101 -7.84 -14.26 4.04
N LEU A 102 -7.99 -12.93 3.98
CA LEU A 102 -9.25 -12.28 3.54
C LEU A 102 -8.94 -11.08 2.66
N GLU A 103 -9.84 -10.84 1.70
CA GLU A 103 -9.73 -9.75 0.74
C GLU A 103 -10.59 -8.55 1.19
N LEU A 104 -10.03 -7.35 1.05
CA LEU A 104 -10.71 -6.09 1.35
C LEU A 104 -11.20 -5.44 0.06
N ASP A 105 -12.24 -4.63 0.14
CA ASP A 105 -12.66 -3.77 -0.98
C ASP A 105 -11.59 -2.70 -1.20
N TYR A 106 -11.14 -2.05 -0.13
CA TYR A 106 -10.19 -0.94 -0.19
C TYR A 106 -9.08 -1.08 0.85
N ILE A 107 -7.87 -0.64 0.48
CA ILE A 107 -6.73 -0.63 1.38
C ILE A 107 -6.09 0.76 1.44
N GLY A 108 -5.75 1.23 2.64
CA GLY A 108 -4.95 2.43 2.84
C GLY A 108 -3.58 2.05 3.35
N VAL A 109 -2.53 2.32 2.56
CA VAL A 109 -1.16 1.90 2.86
C VAL A 109 -0.31 3.10 3.25
N VAL A 110 0.25 3.07 4.46
CA VAL A 110 1.29 4.00 4.90
C VAL A 110 2.65 3.39 4.57
N ILE A 111 3.36 4.03 3.63
CA ILE A 111 4.72 3.64 3.23
C ILE A 111 5.72 4.40 4.10
N GLY A 112 6.49 3.64 4.88
CA GLY A 112 7.49 4.17 5.80
C GLY A 112 8.82 4.48 5.13
N LYS A 113 9.80 4.89 5.94
CA LYS A 113 11.13 5.32 5.48
C LYS A 113 12.02 4.16 5.00
N ASP A 114 11.58 2.90 5.13
CA ASP A 114 12.30 1.72 4.66
C ASP A 114 12.18 1.48 3.15
N LEU A 115 11.21 2.12 2.47
CA LEU A 115 11.10 2.14 1.02
C LEU A 115 10.96 3.58 0.55
N VAL A 116 11.89 4.00 -0.32
CA VAL A 116 11.85 5.31 -0.98
C VAL A 116 12.12 5.18 -2.47
N ILE A 117 11.75 6.20 -3.25
CA ILE A 117 12.13 6.35 -4.65
C ILE A 117 13.22 7.40 -4.77
N ARG A 118 14.31 7.08 -5.46
CA ARG A 118 15.36 8.03 -5.85
C ARG A 118 15.65 7.88 -7.33
N ASP A 119 15.60 8.97 -8.08
CA ASP A 119 15.86 8.97 -9.52
C ASP A 119 15.00 7.94 -10.28
N GLY A 120 13.72 7.82 -9.88
CA GLY A 120 12.78 6.85 -10.45
C GLY A 120 13.07 5.37 -10.10
N ARG A 121 13.98 5.09 -9.16
CA ARG A 121 14.33 3.72 -8.73
C ARG A 121 13.92 3.47 -7.30
N VAL A 122 13.46 2.25 -7.03
CA VAL A 122 13.15 1.80 -5.66
C VAL A 122 14.46 1.62 -4.89
N VAL A 123 14.57 2.31 -3.76
CA VAL A 123 15.67 2.20 -2.80
C VAL A 123 15.10 1.74 -1.47
N THR A 124 15.64 0.66 -0.92
CA THR A 124 15.18 0.10 0.36
C THR A 124 16.25 0.24 1.43
N ASP A 125 15.84 0.50 2.67
CA ASP A 125 16.74 0.58 3.82
C ASP A 125 16.22 -0.24 5.01
N GLY A 126 16.77 -1.45 5.17
CA GLY A 126 16.46 -2.34 6.29
C GLY A 126 16.77 -1.76 7.66
N SER A 127 17.63 -0.73 7.76
CA SER A 127 17.92 -0.06 9.04
C SER A 127 16.78 0.85 9.52
N LYS A 128 15.84 1.19 8.64
CA LYS A 128 14.65 2.01 8.96
C LYS A 128 13.47 1.18 9.48
N ARG A 129 13.57 -0.14 9.45
CA ARG A 129 12.56 -1.03 10.04
C ARG A 129 12.77 -1.15 11.54
N SER A 130 11.69 -1.43 12.23
CA SER A 130 11.66 -1.70 13.66
C SER A 130 12.63 -2.83 13.99
N SER A 131 13.39 -2.66 15.07
CA SER A 131 14.24 -3.72 15.60
C SER A 131 13.47 -4.94 16.10
N GLN A 132 12.15 -4.78 16.30
CA GLN A 132 11.27 -5.85 16.73
C GLN A 132 10.82 -6.71 15.54
N ASP A 133 10.95 -6.22 14.29
CA ASP A 133 10.60 -6.97 13.09
C ASP A 133 11.45 -8.24 12.93
N ARG A 134 10.80 -9.37 13.14
CA ARG A 134 11.42 -10.69 13.07
C ARG A 134 11.88 -11.05 11.65
N SER A 135 11.27 -10.47 10.61
CA SER A 135 11.65 -10.77 9.22
C SER A 135 13.06 -10.29 8.89
N ILE A 136 13.56 -9.24 9.57
CA ILE A 136 14.92 -8.71 9.40
C ILE A 136 15.85 -9.09 10.56
N HIS A 137 15.49 -10.08 11.37
CA HIS A 137 16.33 -10.53 12.47
C HIS A 137 17.67 -11.04 11.92
N GLY A 138 18.78 -10.59 12.52
CA GLY A 138 20.13 -10.90 12.01
C GLY A 138 20.64 -9.96 10.91
N PHE A 139 19.86 -8.98 10.45
CA PHE A 139 20.29 -7.99 9.46
C PHE A 139 21.55 -7.22 9.90
N LYS A 140 21.61 -6.72 11.14
CA LYS A 140 22.77 -5.94 11.62
C LYS A 140 24.09 -6.75 11.64
N PRO A 141 24.15 -7.98 12.20
CA PRO A 141 25.31 -8.84 12.06
C PRO A 141 25.66 -9.16 10.59
N MET A 142 24.66 -9.50 9.78
CA MET A 142 24.86 -9.81 8.36
C MET A 142 25.44 -8.61 7.60
N LEU A 143 24.94 -7.40 7.86
CA LEU A 143 25.43 -6.16 7.25
C LEU A 143 26.91 -5.89 7.56
N LYS A 144 27.43 -6.37 8.70
CA LYS A 144 28.86 -6.27 9.05
C LYS A 144 29.70 -7.34 8.35
N ALA A 145 29.16 -8.54 8.19
CA ALA A 145 29.88 -9.69 7.63
C ALA A 145 29.86 -9.71 6.10
N ASP A 146 28.71 -9.42 5.52
CA ASP A 146 28.43 -9.39 4.08
C ASP A 146 27.36 -8.31 3.78
N PRO A 147 27.79 -7.06 3.54
CA PRO A 147 26.88 -5.95 3.29
C PRO A 147 26.02 -6.11 2.05
N GLU A 148 26.50 -6.79 1.01
CA GLU A 148 25.79 -6.95 -0.25
C GLU A 148 24.61 -7.91 -0.08
N THR A 149 24.87 -9.09 0.48
CA THR A 149 23.83 -10.08 0.79
C THR A 149 22.81 -9.50 1.77
N ALA A 150 23.26 -8.79 2.81
CA ALA A 150 22.34 -8.17 3.78
C ALA A 150 21.36 -7.20 3.11
N ARG A 151 21.86 -6.34 2.20
CA ARG A 151 21.02 -5.38 1.47
C ARG A 151 20.07 -6.08 0.52
N ALA A 152 20.52 -7.11 -0.21
CA ALA A 152 19.67 -7.88 -1.11
C ALA A 152 18.52 -8.60 -0.38
N VAL A 153 18.81 -9.18 0.79
CA VAL A 153 17.79 -9.81 1.65
C VAL A 153 16.77 -8.77 2.14
N ALA A 154 17.26 -7.62 2.65
CA ALA A 154 16.39 -6.54 3.11
C ALA A 154 15.51 -5.99 1.98
N ASP A 155 16.09 -5.76 0.80
CA ASP A 155 15.38 -5.29 -0.40
C ASP A 155 14.21 -6.20 -0.76
N ARG A 156 14.45 -7.51 -0.82
CA ARG A 156 13.42 -8.51 -1.10
C ARG A 156 12.31 -8.50 -0.05
N ILE A 157 12.65 -8.42 1.23
CA ILE A 157 11.67 -8.40 2.33
C ILE A 157 10.81 -7.14 2.25
N ILE A 158 11.43 -5.97 2.04
CA ILE A 158 10.75 -4.68 2.01
C ILE A 158 9.82 -4.60 0.80
N LYS A 159 10.32 -4.92 -0.40
CA LYS A 159 9.52 -4.95 -1.62
C LYS A 159 8.35 -5.92 -1.52
N ASN A 160 8.57 -7.13 -1.00
CA ASN A 160 7.49 -8.09 -0.78
C ASN A 160 6.47 -7.60 0.25
N THR A 161 6.91 -6.88 1.30
CA THR A 161 6.02 -6.26 2.29
C THR A 161 5.04 -5.33 1.59
N TYR A 162 5.55 -4.33 0.88
CA TYR A 162 4.69 -3.33 0.24
C TYR A 162 3.90 -3.89 -0.94
N ARG A 163 4.47 -4.80 -1.74
CA ARG A 163 3.70 -5.55 -2.76
C ARG A 163 2.49 -6.22 -2.14
N THR A 164 2.72 -6.95 -1.05
CA THR A 164 1.66 -7.67 -0.37
C THR A 164 0.59 -6.73 0.16
N LEU A 165 0.96 -5.63 0.82
CA LEU A 165 0.00 -4.67 1.37
C LEU A 165 -0.82 -3.98 0.28
N MET A 166 -0.15 -3.50 -0.78
CA MET A 166 -0.78 -2.71 -1.85
C MET A 166 -1.74 -3.54 -2.71
N THR A 167 -1.58 -4.86 -2.78
CA THR A 167 -2.46 -5.75 -3.57
C THR A 167 -3.61 -6.36 -2.75
N ARG A 168 -3.94 -5.81 -1.57
CA ARG A 168 -5.00 -6.37 -0.69
C ARG A 168 -6.38 -5.77 -0.90
N GLY A 169 -6.45 -4.58 -1.50
CA GLY A 169 -7.73 -4.00 -1.94
C GLY A 169 -8.11 -4.58 -3.30
N GLN A 170 -9.35 -5.04 -3.44
CA GLN A 170 -9.91 -5.52 -4.71
C GLN A 170 -10.40 -4.38 -5.61
N LYS A 171 -10.97 -3.33 -5.00
CA LYS A 171 -11.55 -2.17 -5.69
C LYS A 171 -10.64 -0.96 -5.66
N GLY A 172 -9.70 -0.89 -4.72
CA GLY A 172 -8.70 0.17 -4.73
C GLY A 172 -7.65 0.12 -3.63
N CYS A 173 -6.56 0.84 -3.88
CA CYS A 173 -5.43 1.01 -2.99
C CYS A 173 -5.05 2.48 -2.92
N PHE A 174 -5.04 3.02 -1.72
CA PHE A 174 -4.73 4.41 -1.45
C PHE A 174 -3.43 4.48 -0.67
N VAL A 175 -2.51 5.36 -1.06
CA VAL A 175 -1.18 5.40 -0.45
C VAL A 175 -0.85 6.77 0.13
N PHE A 176 -0.12 6.76 1.24
CA PHE A 176 0.62 7.92 1.73
C PHE A 176 2.07 7.47 1.95
N CYS A 177 3.02 8.24 1.43
CA CYS A 177 4.45 7.97 1.61
C CYS A 177 5.07 8.98 2.57
N MET A 178 5.82 8.51 3.57
CA MET A 178 6.56 9.39 4.49
C MET A 178 7.62 10.24 3.77
N ASP A 179 8.12 9.75 2.64
CA ASP A 179 9.11 10.43 1.82
C ASP A 179 8.42 11.21 0.68
N PRO A 180 8.61 12.54 0.57
CA PRO A 180 7.90 13.36 -0.42
C PRO A 180 8.19 12.99 -1.87
N GLU A 181 9.44 12.65 -2.22
CA GLU A 181 9.82 12.24 -3.58
C GLU A 181 9.15 10.92 -3.96
N THR A 182 9.07 9.99 -3.01
CA THR A 182 8.32 8.73 -3.16
C THR A 182 6.83 9.01 -3.40
N ASN A 183 6.24 9.93 -2.63
CA ASN A 183 4.84 10.30 -2.78
C ASN A 183 4.56 10.88 -4.17
N GLU A 184 5.39 11.81 -4.61
CA GLU A 184 5.28 12.44 -5.92
C GLU A 184 5.47 11.44 -7.07
N TYR A 185 6.42 10.51 -6.94
CA TYR A 185 6.59 9.44 -7.93
C TYR A 185 5.33 8.59 -8.10
N PHE A 186 4.68 8.20 -7.00
CA PHE A 186 3.42 7.46 -7.09
C PHE A 186 2.31 8.31 -7.70
N ARG A 187 2.24 9.61 -7.40
CA ARG A 187 1.24 10.53 -7.96
C ARG A 187 1.36 10.62 -9.47
N GLN A 188 2.57 10.85 -9.97
CA GLN A 188 2.85 10.91 -11.40
C GLN A 188 2.48 9.59 -12.08
N PHE A 189 2.79 8.44 -11.45
CA PHE A 189 2.40 7.14 -11.97
C PHE A 189 0.87 7.00 -12.17
N VAL A 190 0.06 7.56 -11.26
CA VAL A 190 -1.41 7.60 -11.40
C VAL A 190 -1.84 8.47 -12.57
N GLU A 191 -1.30 9.69 -12.64
CA GLU A 191 -1.63 10.67 -13.69
C GLU A 191 -1.31 10.14 -15.09
N TYR A 192 -0.13 9.53 -15.26
CA TYR A 192 0.23 8.87 -16.52
C TYR A 192 -0.72 7.72 -16.88
N SER A 193 -1.10 6.88 -15.91
CA SER A 193 -2.01 5.76 -16.14
C SER A 193 -3.41 6.22 -16.56
N HIS A 194 -3.91 7.31 -15.96
CA HIS A 194 -5.20 7.91 -16.33
C HIS A 194 -5.16 8.60 -17.70
N ALA A 195 -4.07 9.32 -18.00
CA ALA A 195 -3.88 9.93 -19.30
C ALA A 195 -3.85 8.85 -20.39
N GLU A 196 -3.04 7.79 -20.23
CA GLU A 196 -2.93 6.69 -21.20
C GLU A 196 -4.28 5.99 -21.44
N THR A 197 -5.05 5.73 -20.39
CA THR A 197 -6.42 5.16 -20.50
C THR A 197 -7.33 6.07 -21.32
N THR A 198 -7.32 7.38 -21.02
CA THR A 198 -8.14 8.37 -21.74
C THR A 198 -7.74 8.47 -23.22
N TRP A 199 -6.45 8.41 -23.52
CA TRP A 199 -5.94 8.41 -24.90
C TRP A 199 -6.37 7.17 -25.67
N LEU A 200 -6.33 5.98 -25.06
CA LEU A 200 -6.77 4.72 -25.66
C LEU A 200 -8.27 4.73 -25.94
N GLU A 201 -9.10 5.17 -24.99
CA GLU A 201 -10.55 5.29 -25.16
C GLU A 201 -10.93 6.29 -26.28
N ALA A 202 -10.19 7.39 -26.41
CA ALA A 202 -10.40 8.37 -27.47
C ALA A 202 -9.89 7.91 -28.85
N ALA A 203 -8.97 6.94 -28.89
CA ALA A 203 -8.37 6.41 -30.11
C ALA A 203 -9.14 5.21 -30.70
N GLU A 204 -10.11 4.64 -29.98
CA GLU A 204 -10.98 3.58 -30.54
C GLU A 204 -11.99 4.16 -31.54
N PRO A 205 -11.95 3.77 -32.83
CA PRO A 205 -12.93 4.24 -33.80
C PRO A 205 -14.31 3.65 -33.49
N SER A 206 -15.32 4.52 -33.43
CA SER A 206 -16.75 4.20 -33.41
C SER A 206 -17.09 3.16 -34.48
N ASN A 207 -17.15 1.88 -34.10
CA ASN A 207 -17.57 0.84 -35.01
C ASN A 207 -19.07 1.02 -35.32
N HIS A 208 -19.36 1.01 -36.61
CA HIS A 208 -20.54 1.63 -37.22
C HIS A 208 -21.88 1.02 -36.81
N ARG A 209 -22.88 1.90 -36.69
CA ARG A 209 -24.29 1.57 -36.92
C ARG A 209 -24.40 0.85 -38.27
N LYS A 210 -24.89 -0.38 -38.29
CA LYS A 210 -25.42 -0.98 -39.53
C LYS A 210 -26.49 -0.04 -40.09
N PRO A 211 -26.43 0.36 -41.37
CA PRO A 211 -27.56 1.03 -41.98
C PRO A 211 -28.75 0.05 -42.03
N PRO A 212 -30.00 0.52 -41.89
CA PRO A 212 -31.16 -0.35 -42.00
C PRO A 212 -31.19 -0.96 -43.40
N ALA A 213 -31.41 -2.27 -43.46
CA ALA A 213 -31.64 -2.96 -44.72
C ALA A 213 -32.93 -2.39 -45.35
N SER A 214 -32.80 -1.85 -46.56
CA SER A 214 -33.94 -1.52 -47.42
C SER A 214 -34.63 -2.82 -47.84
N GLU A 215 -35.92 -2.93 -47.55
CA GLU A 215 -36.83 -3.84 -48.22
C GLU A 215 -36.93 -3.44 -49.70
N ASP A 216 -36.64 -4.37 -50.59
CA ASP A 216 -37.31 -4.62 -51.90
C ASP A 216 -36.62 -5.79 -52.63
#